data_AF-A0A540LLW0-F1
#
_entry.id   AF-A0A540LLW0-F1
#
_cell.length_a   1.000
_cell.length_b   1.000
_cell.length_c   1.000
_cell.angle_alpha   90.00
_cell.angle_beta   90.00
_cell.angle_gamma   90.00
#
_symmetry.space_group_name_H-M   'P 1'
#
loop_
_entity.id
_entity.type
_entity.pdbx_description
1 polymer ?
#
loop_
_entity_poly.entity_id
_entity_poly.type
_entity_poly.pdbx_seq_one_letter_code
_entity_poly.pdbx_strand_id
1 'polypeptide(L)'
;MEEIGGGSVAKKIMFLRRALTEELADERSNHERLVIAVHAVLLESGFVPIDPISGKQTDDQDRPHLLDKWSTLDQSQTMWVYYTLPQILQNWTNIEKSKGWTISGNYNVIEGGGGIQLMIQSRGNFVNVYPSLSGYRLGLYSPIHHLCLDEQRFCPAIEFLWANRDVDLGDRDLHQYQSPEKEILELWKICMDEIVLPFLIELCPMAGLPAPTVFMDLLPEIKRKIFEALSGVDILKVPGVCKKLRNLVNDDQEFWKHKFRSRVEG
;
A
#
# COMPACT_ATOMS: atom_id res chain seq x y z
N MET A 1 -26.02 -2.40 12.53
CA MET A 1 -26.12 -3.57 11.65
C MET A 1 -26.06 -2.98 10.25
N GLU A 2 -24.85 -2.84 9.76
CA GLU A 2 -24.52 -2.18 8.50
C GLU A 2 -23.66 -3.20 7.74
N GLU A 3 -24.03 -3.51 6.50
CA GLU A 3 -23.35 -4.47 5.64
C GLU A 3 -21.98 -3.92 5.23
N ILE A 4 -20.92 -4.27 5.96
CA ILE A 4 -19.57 -3.70 5.76
C ILE A 4 -18.63 -4.65 4.97
N GLY A 5 -19.13 -5.77 4.45
CA GLY A 5 -18.29 -6.77 3.77
C GLY A 5 -18.07 -6.54 2.27
N GLY A 6 -19.15 -6.50 1.49
CA GLY A 6 -19.09 -6.60 0.02
C GLY A 6 -18.61 -5.33 -0.70
N GLY A 7 -19.06 -4.15 -0.26
CA GLY A 7 -18.83 -2.89 -0.96
C GLY A 7 -17.38 -2.37 -0.96
N SER A 8 -16.51 -2.89 -0.07
CA SER A 8 -15.08 -2.54 -0.03
C SER A 8 -14.24 -3.43 -0.96
N VAL A 9 -14.61 -4.71 -1.06
CA VAL A 9 -13.88 -5.70 -1.87
C VAL A 9 -14.12 -5.48 -3.35
N ALA A 10 -15.38 -5.31 -3.75
CA ALA A 10 -15.74 -5.04 -5.14
C ALA A 10 -15.00 -3.80 -5.69
N LYS A 11 -14.86 -2.73 -4.88
CA LYS A 11 -14.10 -1.54 -5.26
C LYS A 11 -12.63 -1.83 -5.55
N LYS A 12 -11.95 -2.57 -4.68
CA LYS A 12 -10.54 -2.97 -4.87
C LYS A 12 -10.34 -3.76 -6.15
N ILE A 13 -11.23 -4.72 -6.41
CA ILE A 13 -11.21 -5.54 -7.62
C ILE A 13 -11.43 -4.68 -8.86
N MET A 14 -12.41 -3.79 -8.84
CA MET A 14 -12.71 -2.89 -9.97
C MET A 14 -11.57 -1.90 -10.23
N PHE A 15 -10.92 -1.40 -9.19
CA PHE A 15 -9.76 -0.53 -9.34
C PHE A 15 -8.58 -1.27 -9.96
N LEU A 16 -8.24 -2.46 -9.45
CA LEU A 16 -7.17 -3.29 -10.02
C LEU A 16 -7.47 -3.62 -11.48
N ARG A 17 -8.72 -4.00 -11.81
CA ARG A 17 -9.17 -4.23 -13.19
C ARG A 17 -8.91 -3.00 -14.07
N ARG A 18 -9.30 -1.80 -13.61
CA ARG A 18 -9.08 -0.56 -14.35
C ARG A 18 -7.59 -0.29 -14.59
N ALA A 19 -6.76 -0.40 -13.54
CA ALA A 19 -5.32 -0.19 -13.65
C ALA A 19 -4.66 -1.19 -14.61
N LEU A 20 -5.12 -2.45 -14.60
CA LEU A 20 -4.71 -3.46 -15.57
C LEU A 20 -5.12 -3.02 -16.99
N THR A 21 -6.32 -2.47 -17.21
CA THR A 21 -6.78 -2.02 -18.54
C THR A 21 -6.03 -0.79 -19.06
N GLU A 22 -5.64 0.10 -18.17
CA GLU A 22 -4.90 1.32 -18.52
C GLU A 22 -3.41 1.04 -18.79
N GLU A 23 -2.82 0.03 -18.13
CA GLU A 23 -1.37 -0.25 -18.18
C GLU A 23 -0.97 -1.53 -18.97
N LEU A 24 -1.89 -2.48 -19.19
CA LEU A 24 -1.63 -3.69 -19.99
C LEU A 24 -2.02 -3.50 -21.45
N ALA A 25 -1.05 -3.68 -22.35
CA ALA A 25 -1.32 -4.14 -23.70
C ALA A 25 -1.55 -5.68 -23.70
N ASP A 26 -2.13 -6.24 -24.76
CA ASP A 26 -2.56 -7.65 -24.81
C ASP A 26 -1.44 -8.70 -24.56
N GLU A 27 -0.16 -8.34 -24.70
CA GLU A 27 0.99 -9.23 -24.48
C GLU A 27 1.95 -8.69 -23.42
N ARG A 28 1.76 -9.15 -22.17
CA ARG A 28 2.63 -8.82 -21.02
C ARG A 28 2.99 -10.08 -20.22
N SER A 29 4.15 -10.02 -19.57
CA SER A 29 4.68 -11.05 -18.68
C SER A 29 4.01 -11.06 -17.31
N ASN A 30 4.19 -12.16 -16.57
CA ASN A 30 3.67 -12.31 -15.22
C ASN A 30 4.27 -11.32 -14.23
N HIS A 31 5.59 -11.10 -14.30
CA HIS A 31 6.26 -10.05 -13.54
C HIS A 31 5.63 -8.67 -13.76
N GLU A 32 5.34 -8.29 -15.00
CA GLU A 32 4.71 -7.02 -15.34
C GLU A 32 3.31 -6.90 -14.72
N ARG A 33 2.52 -7.97 -14.73
CA ARG A 33 1.20 -8.00 -14.08
C ARG A 33 1.30 -7.73 -12.57
N LEU A 34 2.25 -8.34 -11.89
CA LEU A 34 2.47 -8.13 -10.45
C LEU A 34 2.88 -6.69 -10.14
N VAL A 35 3.70 -6.09 -11.00
CA VAL A 35 4.14 -4.69 -10.86
C VAL A 35 2.97 -3.73 -11.01
N ILE A 36 2.11 -3.96 -11.99
CA ILE A 36 0.88 -3.18 -12.17
C ILE A 36 -0.04 -3.34 -10.96
N ALA A 37 -0.13 -4.55 -10.38
CA ALA A 37 -0.92 -4.75 -9.17
C ALA A 37 -0.40 -3.91 -7.99
N VAL A 38 0.93 -3.86 -7.77
CA VAL A 38 1.54 -3.00 -6.75
C VAL A 38 1.27 -1.51 -7.05
N HIS A 39 1.43 -1.10 -8.30
CA HIS A 39 1.12 0.26 -8.76
C HIS A 39 -0.33 0.63 -8.47
N ALA A 40 -1.28 -0.25 -8.78
CA ALA A 40 -2.70 -0.03 -8.54
C ALA A 40 -3.01 0.19 -7.06
N VAL A 41 -2.41 -0.62 -6.17
CA VAL A 41 -2.58 -0.46 -4.72
C VAL A 41 -2.08 0.91 -4.25
N LEU A 42 -0.93 1.38 -4.77
CA LEU A 42 -0.38 2.70 -4.44
C LEU A 42 -1.31 3.84 -4.92
N LEU A 43 -1.78 3.77 -6.16
CA LEU A 43 -2.69 4.77 -6.72
C LEU A 43 -4.01 4.86 -5.95
N GLU A 44 -4.65 3.73 -5.64
CA GLU A 44 -5.89 3.70 -4.85
C GLU A 44 -5.67 4.23 -3.42
N SER A 45 -4.44 4.11 -2.91
CA SER A 45 -4.06 4.64 -1.61
C SER A 45 -3.70 6.13 -1.62
N GLY A 46 -3.83 6.80 -2.77
CA GLY A 46 -3.62 8.24 -2.93
C GLY A 46 -2.18 8.65 -3.27
N PHE A 47 -1.29 7.70 -3.54
CA PHE A 47 0.02 8.01 -4.09
C PHE A 47 -0.08 8.38 -5.57
N VAL A 48 0.82 9.24 -6.03
CA VAL A 48 0.96 9.59 -7.44
C VAL A 48 2.39 9.34 -7.92
N PRO A 49 2.57 8.78 -9.13
CA PRO A 49 3.89 8.58 -9.69
C PRO A 49 4.55 9.92 -10.01
N ILE A 50 5.86 9.99 -9.80
CA ILE A 50 6.67 11.16 -10.12
C ILE A 50 7.86 10.78 -11.00
N ASP A 51 8.26 11.72 -11.84
CA ASP A 51 9.49 11.59 -12.60
C ASP A 51 10.69 11.91 -11.70
N PRO A 52 11.69 11.01 -11.60
CA PRO A 52 12.78 11.18 -10.65
C PRO A 52 13.70 12.36 -10.94
N ILE A 53 13.75 12.79 -12.20
CA ILE A 53 14.63 13.84 -12.67
C ILE A 53 13.99 15.20 -12.41
N SER A 54 12.76 15.39 -12.88
CA SER A 54 12.02 16.64 -12.71
C SER A 54 11.35 16.78 -11.34
N GLY A 55 11.13 15.69 -10.61
CA GLY A 55 10.40 15.66 -9.33
C GLY A 55 8.93 16.08 -9.43
N LYS A 56 8.39 16.13 -10.65
CA LYS A 56 6.99 16.48 -10.91
C LYS A 56 6.16 15.23 -11.09
N GLN A 57 4.86 15.37 -10.85
CA GLN A 57 3.90 14.36 -11.27
C GLN A 57 3.99 14.20 -12.79
N THR A 58 3.99 12.96 -13.26
CA THR A 58 3.88 12.66 -14.69
C THR A 58 2.50 13.10 -15.17
N ASP A 59 2.42 14.05 -16.09
CA ASP A 59 1.16 14.58 -16.63
C ASP A 59 0.36 13.47 -17.32
N ASP A 60 -0.98 13.51 -17.30
CA ASP A 60 -1.80 12.38 -17.78
C ASP A 60 -1.66 12.13 -19.30
N GLN A 61 -1.25 13.14 -20.07
CA GLN A 61 -1.00 13.02 -21.52
C GLN A 61 0.43 12.57 -21.86
N ASP A 62 1.39 12.84 -20.95
CA ASP A 62 2.81 12.50 -21.10
C ASP A 62 3.23 11.40 -20.12
N ARG A 63 2.28 10.75 -19.45
CA ARG A 63 2.55 9.68 -18.49
C ARG A 63 3.18 8.56 -19.32
N PRO A 64 4.50 8.31 -19.20
CA PRO A 64 5.04 7.09 -19.76
C PRO A 64 4.29 6.00 -19.00
N HIS A 65 3.67 5.06 -19.70
CA HIS A 65 3.09 3.90 -19.02
C HIS A 65 4.17 3.37 -18.09
N LEU A 66 3.80 2.95 -16.88
CA LEU A 66 4.77 2.48 -15.89
C LEU A 66 5.73 1.45 -16.52
N LEU A 67 5.19 0.71 -17.49
CA LEU A 67 5.85 -0.32 -18.27
C LEU A 67 6.69 0.16 -19.46
N ASP A 68 6.52 1.38 -19.97
CA ASP A 68 7.43 1.93 -20.98
C ASP A 68 8.84 2.02 -20.39
N LYS A 69 8.94 2.37 -19.10
CA LYS A 69 10.18 2.32 -18.31
C LYS A 69 10.62 0.89 -17.98
N TRP A 70 9.71 -0.07 -17.99
CA TRP A 70 10.00 -1.50 -17.77
C TRP A 70 10.62 -2.15 -19.01
N SER A 71 10.16 -1.79 -20.21
CA SER A 71 10.65 -2.34 -21.49
C SER A 71 12.13 -2.04 -21.77
N THR A 72 12.72 -1.06 -21.08
CA THR A 72 14.17 -0.78 -21.07
C THR A 72 15.00 -1.71 -20.16
N LEU A 73 14.39 -2.67 -19.44
CA LEU A 73 15.09 -3.69 -18.64
C LEU A 73 15.67 -4.79 -19.54
N ASP A 74 16.76 -4.50 -20.25
CA ASP A 74 17.47 -5.54 -21.01
C ASP A 74 18.63 -6.17 -20.22
N GLN A 75 19.08 -5.59 -19.08
CA GLN A 75 20.34 -6.04 -18.45
C GLN A 75 20.35 -6.14 -16.90
N SER A 76 19.59 -5.32 -16.18
CA SER A 76 19.70 -5.23 -14.71
C SER A 76 18.68 -6.07 -13.92
N GLN A 77 17.66 -6.64 -14.60
CA GLN A 77 16.47 -7.25 -13.97
C GLN A 77 15.82 -6.39 -12.86
N THR A 78 16.09 -5.08 -12.87
CA THR A 78 15.70 -4.15 -11.81
C THR A 78 15.23 -2.84 -12.40
N MET A 79 14.13 -2.30 -11.89
CA MET A 79 13.65 -0.95 -12.19
C MET A 79 13.51 -0.13 -10.92
N TRP A 80 13.46 1.18 -11.09
CA TRP A 80 13.15 2.12 -10.02
C TRP A 80 11.92 2.94 -10.40
N VAL A 81 10.96 3.01 -9.49
CA VAL A 81 9.75 3.84 -9.64
C VAL A 81 9.57 4.68 -8.39
N TYR A 82 9.03 5.88 -8.58
CA TYR A 82 8.98 6.90 -7.54
C TYR A 82 7.55 7.38 -7.38
N TYR A 83 7.14 7.56 -6.13
CA TYR A 83 5.80 8.04 -5.79
C TYR A 83 5.85 9.08 -4.68
N THR A 84 4.80 9.88 -4.59
CA THR A 84 4.61 10.85 -3.51
C THR A 84 3.12 11.04 -3.24
N LEU A 85 2.80 11.85 -2.23
CA LEU A 85 1.45 12.34 -2.00
C LEU A 85 1.23 13.67 -2.75
N PRO A 86 0.08 13.88 -3.41
CA PRO A 86 -0.22 15.12 -4.12
C PRO A 86 -0.02 16.39 -3.28
N GLN A 87 -0.30 16.31 -1.98
CA GLN A 87 -0.16 17.42 -1.05
C GLN A 87 1.30 17.84 -0.86
N ILE A 88 2.25 16.90 -0.93
CA ILE A 88 3.68 17.22 -0.88
C ILE A 88 4.08 18.00 -2.13
N LEU A 89 3.61 17.60 -3.32
CA LEU A 89 3.86 18.32 -4.57
C LEU A 89 3.27 19.74 -4.53
N GLN A 90 2.07 19.90 -3.98
CA GLN A 90 1.43 21.21 -3.82
C GLN A 90 2.22 22.11 -2.87
N ASN A 91 2.63 21.58 -1.71
CA ASN A 91 3.45 22.31 -0.75
C ASN A 91 4.76 22.76 -1.39
N TRP A 92 5.40 21.88 -2.16
CA TRP A 92 6.63 22.21 -2.89
C TRP A 92 6.41 23.33 -3.91
N THR A 93 5.36 23.23 -4.71
CA THR A 93 4.99 24.24 -5.72
C THR A 93 4.73 25.60 -5.08
N ASN A 94 4.08 25.63 -3.91
CA ASN A 94 3.84 26.87 -3.17
C ASN A 94 5.13 27.51 -2.66
N ILE A 95 6.09 26.69 -2.21
CA ILE A 95 7.43 27.16 -1.82
C ILE A 95 8.14 27.80 -3.01
N GLU A 96 8.14 27.15 -4.18
CA GLU A 96 8.76 27.71 -5.41
C GLU A 96 8.17 29.07 -5.77
N LYS A 97 6.83 29.18 -5.78
CA LYS A 97 6.12 30.43 -6.07
C LYS A 97 6.47 31.53 -5.06
N SER A 98 6.57 31.19 -3.77
CA SER A 98 6.90 32.16 -2.71
C SER A 98 8.32 32.72 -2.80
N LYS A 99 9.27 31.93 -3.33
CA LYS A 99 10.69 32.30 -3.41
C LYS A 99 11.06 33.00 -4.73
N GLY A 100 10.11 33.15 -5.66
CA GLY A 100 10.30 33.91 -6.90
C GLY A 100 11.29 33.29 -7.89
N TRP A 101 11.70 32.04 -7.68
CA TRP A 101 12.52 31.27 -8.63
C TRP A 101 12.04 29.82 -8.64
N THR A 102 11.98 29.24 -9.85
CA THR A 102 11.85 27.79 -10.03
C THR A 102 13.06 27.12 -9.40
N ILE A 103 12.90 26.06 -8.62
CA ILE A 103 14.05 25.29 -8.15
C ILE A 103 14.57 24.50 -9.34
N SER A 104 15.30 25.18 -10.22
CA SER A 104 16.07 24.58 -11.30
C SER A 104 17.42 24.19 -10.72
N GLY A 105 17.51 22.96 -10.23
CA GLY A 105 18.74 22.35 -9.72
C GLY A 105 18.51 21.49 -8.49
N ASN A 106 18.93 20.22 -8.58
CA ASN A 106 19.07 19.14 -7.59
C ASN A 106 17.95 18.97 -6.53
N TYR A 107 17.58 20.00 -5.77
CA TYR A 107 16.58 19.90 -4.70
C TYR A 107 15.16 19.76 -5.26
N ASN A 108 14.76 18.54 -5.60
CA ASN A 108 13.39 18.19 -5.97
C ASN A 108 12.69 17.47 -4.81
N VAL A 109 11.40 17.14 -4.97
CA VAL A 109 10.61 16.41 -3.95
C VAL A 109 11.32 15.15 -3.46
N ILE A 110 12.11 14.51 -4.33
CA ILE A 110 12.87 13.31 -4.02
C ILE A 110 14.05 13.64 -3.10
N GLU A 111 14.90 14.60 -3.45
CA GLU A 111 16.02 15.03 -2.60
C GLU A 111 15.56 15.59 -1.24
N GLY A 112 14.38 16.20 -1.18
CA GLY A 112 13.76 16.71 0.03
C GLY A 112 13.16 15.66 0.97
N GLY A 113 13.21 14.38 0.61
CA GLY A 113 12.61 13.31 1.41
C GLY A 113 11.10 13.16 1.30
N GLY A 114 10.48 13.89 0.38
CA GLY A 114 9.03 13.98 0.22
C GLY A 114 8.41 12.87 -0.63
N GLY A 115 9.06 11.71 -0.78
CA GLY A 115 8.57 10.63 -1.63
C GLY A 115 9.08 9.27 -1.21
N ILE A 116 8.61 8.25 -1.92
CA ILE A 116 9.10 6.89 -1.85
C ILE A 116 9.72 6.51 -3.18
N GLN A 117 10.78 5.71 -3.12
CA GLN A 117 11.37 5.02 -4.25
C GLN A 117 11.22 3.51 -4.03
N LEU A 118 10.79 2.80 -5.06
CA LEU A 118 10.68 1.35 -5.07
C LEU A 118 11.71 0.80 -6.04
N MET A 119 12.65 0.01 -5.53
CA MET A 119 13.45 -0.85 -6.38
C MET A 119 12.67 -2.14 -6.60
N ILE A 120 12.30 -2.42 -7.84
CA ILE A 120 11.61 -3.66 -8.21
C ILE A 120 12.62 -4.57 -8.88
N GLN A 121 12.65 -5.83 -8.49
CA GLN A 121 13.55 -6.85 -9.00
C GLN A 121 12.78 -8.10 -9.40
N SER A 122 12.93 -8.51 -10.66
CA SER A 122 12.40 -9.78 -11.17
C SER A 122 13.45 -10.88 -11.03
N ARG A 123 13.14 -11.95 -10.31
CA ARG A 123 14.04 -13.11 -10.11
C ARG A 123 13.26 -14.41 -10.06
N GLY A 124 13.50 -15.28 -11.05
CA GLY A 124 12.79 -16.56 -11.13
C GLY A 124 11.29 -16.32 -11.28
N ASN A 125 10.50 -16.90 -10.36
CA ASN A 125 9.04 -16.73 -10.30
C ASN A 125 8.63 -15.63 -9.30
N PHE A 126 9.54 -14.74 -8.92
CA PHE A 126 9.30 -13.76 -7.86
C PHE A 126 9.56 -12.32 -8.34
N VAL A 127 8.66 -11.42 -7.95
CA VAL A 127 8.89 -9.97 -7.97
C VAL A 127 9.19 -9.51 -6.55
N ASN A 128 10.39 -8.99 -6.36
CA ASN A 128 10.83 -8.41 -5.10
C ASN A 128 10.73 -6.89 -5.20
N VAL A 129 10.12 -6.25 -4.21
CA VAL A 129 9.97 -4.79 -4.14
C VAL A 129 10.60 -4.32 -2.84
N TYR A 130 11.59 -3.43 -2.99
CA TYR A 130 12.33 -2.83 -1.88
C TYR A 130 11.95 -1.35 -1.80
N PRO A 131 10.99 -0.98 -0.94
CA PRO A 131 10.58 0.39 -0.77
C PRO A 131 11.57 1.15 0.14
N SER A 132 11.79 2.43 -0.14
CA SER A 132 12.57 3.33 0.74
C SER A 132 12.11 4.77 0.57
N LEU A 133 12.33 5.60 1.58
CA LEU A 133 12.09 7.05 1.47
C LEU A 133 13.14 7.64 0.51
N SER A 134 12.70 8.55 -0.36
CA SER A 134 13.60 9.32 -1.21
C SER A 134 14.48 10.27 -0.37
N GLY A 135 15.59 10.78 -0.90
CA GLY A 135 16.33 11.92 -0.31
C GLY A 135 17.12 11.65 0.99
N TYR A 136 16.85 10.56 1.69
CA TYR A 136 17.71 10.11 2.78
C TYR A 136 19.02 9.61 2.19
N ARG A 137 20.13 10.26 2.55
CA ARG A 137 21.48 9.83 2.15
C ARG A 137 21.64 8.36 2.48
N LEU A 138 22.01 7.58 1.46
CA LEU A 138 22.28 6.14 1.53
C LEU A 138 23.02 5.79 2.84
N GLY A 139 22.43 4.91 3.65
CA GLY A 139 23.18 4.17 4.68
C GLY A 139 22.59 4.12 6.09
N LEU A 140 21.47 4.79 6.42
CA LEU A 140 20.92 4.76 7.79
C LEU A 140 19.57 4.07 7.95
N TYR A 141 18.90 3.70 6.87
CA TYR A 141 17.69 2.88 6.93
C TYR A 141 17.97 1.50 6.36
N SER A 142 18.05 0.51 7.25
CA SER A 142 17.85 -0.89 6.89
C SER A 142 16.46 -1.02 6.26
N PRO A 143 16.25 -1.75 5.16
CA PRO A 143 14.90 -2.01 4.66
C PRO A 143 14.20 -2.84 5.72
N ILE A 144 13.41 -2.19 6.58
CA ILE A 144 12.53 -2.87 7.54
C ILE A 144 11.43 -3.60 6.77
N HIS A 145 11.12 -3.10 5.57
CA HIS A 145 10.05 -3.58 4.72
C HIS A 145 10.60 -4.07 3.37
N HIS A 146 10.14 -5.25 2.97
CA HIS A 146 10.42 -5.86 1.68
C HIS A 146 9.22 -6.71 1.28
N LEU A 147 8.71 -6.48 0.08
CA LEU A 147 7.59 -7.23 -0.48
C LEU A 147 8.12 -8.27 -1.48
N CYS A 148 7.75 -9.53 -1.30
CA CYS A 148 8.03 -10.60 -2.25
C CYS A 148 6.71 -11.19 -2.77
N LEU A 149 6.50 -11.11 -4.09
CA LEU A 149 5.31 -11.62 -4.76
C LEU A 149 5.68 -12.84 -5.60
N ASP A 150 4.99 -13.95 -5.37
CA ASP A 150 5.11 -15.19 -6.13
C ASP A 150 4.16 -15.17 -7.34
N GLU A 151 4.72 -15.27 -8.53
CA GLU A 151 3.96 -15.36 -9.78
C GLU A 151 2.96 -16.52 -9.77
N GLN A 152 3.35 -17.69 -9.28
CA GLN A 152 2.49 -18.88 -9.32
C GLN A 152 1.26 -18.73 -8.43
N ARG A 153 1.36 -17.89 -7.41
CA ARG A 153 0.28 -17.63 -6.46
C ARG A 153 -0.68 -16.56 -6.97
N PHE A 154 -0.14 -15.42 -7.42
CA PHE A 154 -0.95 -14.24 -7.66
C PHE A 154 -1.31 -14.03 -9.13
N CYS A 155 -0.45 -14.43 -10.08
CA CYS A 155 -0.72 -14.21 -11.50
C CYS A 155 -1.97 -14.94 -11.99
N PRO A 156 -2.28 -16.19 -11.60
CA PRO A 156 -3.52 -16.83 -12.04
C PRO A 156 -4.78 -16.03 -11.69
N ALA A 157 -4.80 -15.40 -10.51
CA ALA A 157 -5.93 -14.57 -10.09
C ALA A 157 -5.99 -13.24 -10.86
N ILE A 158 -4.84 -12.62 -11.13
CA ILE A 158 -4.74 -11.38 -11.92
C ILE A 158 -5.13 -11.63 -13.39
N GLU A 159 -4.62 -12.71 -14.00
CA GLU A 159 -4.96 -13.13 -15.36
C GLU A 159 -6.44 -13.44 -15.48
N PHE A 160 -7.01 -14.11 -14.47
CA PHE A 160 -8.44 -14.34 -14.42
C PHE A 160 -9.25 -13.03 -14.42
N LEU A 161 -8.86 -12.05 -13.59
CA LEU A 161 -9.52 -10.73 -13.62
C LEU A 161 -9.39 -10.03 -14.96
N TRP A 162 -8.20 -10.12 -15.57
CA TRP A 162 -7.89 -9.51 -16.85
C TRP A 162 -8.71 -10.11 -17.99
N ALA A 163 -8.77 -11.43 -18.07
CA ALA A 163 -9.52 -12.16 -19.10
C ALA A 163 -11.03 -11.89 -19.04
N ASN A 164 -11.54 -11.53 -17.86
CA ASN A 164 -12.96 -11.23 -17.63
C ASN A 164 -13.24 -9.72 -17.50
N ARG A 165 -12.35 -8.85 -18.02
CA ARG A 165 -12.48 -7.39 -17.90
C ARG A 165 -13.78 -6.81 -18.49
N ASP A 166 -14.27 -7.42 -19.56
CA ASP A 166 -15.47 -6.99 -20.30
C ASP A 166 -16.77 -7.60 -19.78
N VAL A 167 -16.67 -8.53 -18.82
CA VAL A 167 -17.82 -9.14 -18.17
C VAL A 167 -18.25 -8.27 -16.99
N ASP A 168 -19.51 -7.86 -17.00
CA ASP A 168 -20.16 -7.14 -15.90
C ASP A 168 -20.36 -8.14 -14.75
N LEU A 169 -19.32 -8.28 -13.93
CA LEU A 169 -19.35 -9.11 -12.72
C LEU A 169 -20.31 -8.45 -11.73
N GLY A 170 -21.60 -8.72 -11.86
CA GLY A 170 -22.57 -8.34 -10.85
C GLY A 170 -22.16 -8.90 -9.48
N ASP A 171 -22.60 -8.25 -8.41
CA ASP A 171 -22.31 -8.60 -7.01
C ASP A 171 -22.59 -10.09 -6.67
N ARG A 172 -23.42 -10.76 -7.48
CA ARG A 172 -23.81 -12.17 -7.30
C ARG A 172 -22.85 -13.19 -7.94
N ASP A 173 -22.11 -12.82 -8.99
CA ASP A 173 -21.20 -13.76 -9.66
C ASP A 173 -19.85 -13.84 -8.94
N LEU A 174 -19.45 -12.78 -8.23
CA LEU A 174 -18.23 -12.77 -7.39
C LEU A 174 -18.22 -13.89 -6.34
N HIS A 175 -19.38 -14.27 -5.79
CA HIS A 175 -19.50 -15.36 -4.82
C HIS A 175 -19.15 -16.75 -5.37
N GLN A 176 -19.15 -16.94 -6.70
CA GLN A 176 -18.75 -18.20 -7.34
C GLN A 176 -17.22 -18.31 -7.50
N TYR A 177 -16.47 -17.23 -7.22
CA TYR A 177 -15.03 -17.07 -7.49
C TYR A 177 -14.19 -16.85 -6.21
N GLN A 178 -14.52 -17.54 -5.12
CA GLN A 178 -13.83 -17.40 -3.82
C GLN A 178 -12.29 -17.56 -3.86
N SER A 179 -11.73 -18.25 -4.86
CA SER A 179 -10.29 -18.50 -4.94
C SER A 179 -9.48 -17.31 -5.51
N PRO A 180 -9.80 -16.77 -6.72
CA PRO A 180 -9.12 -15.56 -7.23
C PRO A 180 -9.29 -14.33 -6.34
N GLU A 181 -10.51 -14.06 -5.87
CA GLU A 181 -10.83 -12.90 -5.03
C GLU A 181 -9.98 -12.88 -3.76
N LYS A 182 -9.85 -14.03 -3.10
CA LYS A 182 -9.06 -14.18 -1.90
C LYS A 182 -7.58 -13.86 -2.14
N GLU A 183 -7.00 -14.33 -3.24
CA GLU A 183 -5.60 -14.05 -3.56
C GLU A 183 -5.38 -12.58 -3.91
N ILE A 184 -6.33 -11.92 -4.59
CA ILE A 184 -6.27 -10.47 -4.86
C ILE A 184 -6.35 -9.67 -3.57
N LEU A 185 -7.26 -10.05 -2.66
CA LEU A 185 -7.39 -9.39 -1.37
C LEU A 185 -6.14 -9.56 -0.51
N GLU A 186 -5.54 -10.74 -0.54
CA GLU A 186 -4.30 -11.00 0.19
C GLU A 186 -3.13 -10.24 -0.44
N LEU A 187 -3.01 -10.19 -1.78
CA LEU A 187 -2.03 -9.32 -2.45
C LEU A 187 -2.20 -7.86 -2.02
N TRP A 188 -3.44 -7.38 -2.04
CA TRP A 188 -3.76 -6.01 -1.63
C TRP A 188 -3.32 -5.76 -0.20
N LYS A 189 -3.67 -6.67 0.71
CA LYS A 189 -3.33 -6.57 2.12
C LYS A 189 -1.82 -6.56 2.33
N ILE A 190 -1.06 -7.46 1.71
CA ILE A 190 0.40 -7.50 1.83
C ILE A 190 1.01 -6.19 1.29
N CYS A 191 0.53 -5.65 0.17
CA CYS A 191 0.99 -4.36 -0.34
C CYS A 191 0.66 -3.21 0.61
N MET A 192 -0.52 -3.24 1.26
CA MET A 192 -0.89 -2.24 2.26
C MET A 192 0.03 -2.30 3.48
N ASP A 193 0.29 -3.51 3.99
CA ASP A 193 1.04 -3.75 5.21
C ASP A 193 2.56 -3.49 5.02
N GLU A 194 3.12 -3.90 3.88
CA GLU A 194 4.56 -3.80 3.60
C GLU A 194 4.98 -2.49 2.94
N ILE A 195 4.06 -1.77 2.28
CA ILE A 195 4.40 -0.55 1.55
C ILE A 195 3.49 0.60 1.96
N VAL A 196 2.19 0.53 1.72
CA VAL A 196 1.34 1.74 1.82
C VAL A 196 1.34 2.31 3.24
N LEU A 197 1.00 1.52 4.25
CA LEU A 197 0.83 2.01 5.61
C LEU A 197 2.13 2.52 6.25
N PRO A 198 3.26 1.78 6.18
CA PRO A 198 4.53 2.29 6.70
C PRO A 198 4.90 3.66 6.11
N PHE A 199 4.75 3.83 4.80
CA PHE A 199 5.16 5.06 4.14
C PHE A 199 4.14 6.19 4.27
N LEU A 200 2.85 5.91 4.41
CA LEU A 200 1.87 6.94 4.79
C LEU A 200 2.10 7.48 6.20
N ILE A 201 2.53 6.63 7.15
CA ILE A 201 2.88 7.09 8.51
C ILE A 201 4.02 8.12 8.47
N GLU A 202 5.00 7.91 7.59
CA GLU A 202 6.14 8.81 7.41
C GLU A 202 5.78 10.06 6.58
N LEU A 203 5.06 9.90 5.46
CA LEU A 203 4.78 10.99 4.52
C LEU A 203 3.61 11.89 4.91
N CYS A 204 2.57 11.39 5.59
CA CYS A 204 1.43 12.22 5.98
C CYS A 204 1.83 13.43 6.85
N PRO A 205 2.69 13.27 7.89
CA PRO A 205 3.21 14.42 8.65
C PRO A 205 3.91 15.46 7.77
N MET A 206 4.71 15.04 6.78
CA MET A 206 5.38 15.94 5.84
C MET A 206 4.40 16.66 4.92
N ALA A 207 3.30 15.99 4.56
CA ALA A 207 2.21 16.54 3.77
C ALA A 207 1.29 17.49 4.57
N GLY A 208 1.46 17.58 5.90
CA GLY A 208 0.51 18.27 6.78
C GLY A 208 -0.82 17.54 6.92
N LEU A 209 -0.85 16.25 6.59
CA LEU A 209 -2.01 15.38 6.69
C LEU A 209 -2.02 14.64 8.02
N PRO A 210 -3.21 14.29 8.55
CA PRO A 210 -3.27 13.34 9.65
C PRO A 210 -2.65 12.01 9.21
N ALA A 211 -1.82 11.41 10.07
CA ALA A 211 -1.35 10.06 9.84
C ALA A 211 -2.55 9.10 9.70
N PRO A 212 -2.41 8.00 8.93
CA PRO A 212 -3.44 6.96 8.88
C PRO A 212 -3.85 6.56 10.28
N THR A 213 -5.15 6.32 10.50
CA THR A 213 -5.68 5.95 11.81
C THR A 213 -4.95 4.74 12.35
N VAL A 214 -4.07 4.94 13.32
CA VAL A 214 -3.41 3.83 14.00
C VAL A 214 -4.35 3.31 15.09
N PHE A 215 -4.12 2.09 15.57
CA PHE A 215 -4.90 1.53 16.68
C PHE A 215 -5.02 2.50 17.86
N MET A 216 -3.99 3.32 18.10
CA MET A 216 -3.97 4.31 19.17
C MET A 216 -4.90 5.51 18.96
N ASP A 217 -5.38 5.76 17.74
CA ASP A 217 -6.27 6.87 17.41
C ASP A 217 -7.75 6.47 17.46
N LEU A 218 -8.03 5.16 17.55
CA LEU A 218 -9.40 4.66 17.66
C LEU A 218 -10.07 5.14 18.96
N LEU A 219 -11.38 5.35 18.92
CA LEU A 219 -12.16 5.65 20.13
C LEU A 219 -11.98 4.52 21.16
N PRO A 220 -11.95 4.82 22.48
CA PRO A 220 -11.77 3.82 23.53
C PRO A 220 -12.74 2.64 23.41
N GLU A 221 -13.99 2.89 23.01
CA GLU A 221 -15.03 1.87 22.83
C GLU A 221 -14.70 0.90 21.69
N ILE A 222 -14.07 1.40 20.62
CA ILE A 222 -13.65 0.59 19.47
C ILE A 222 -12.42 -0.25 19.85
N LYS A 223 -11.42 0.35 20.51
CA LYS A 223 -10.25 -0.36 21.03
C LYS A 223 -10.67 -1.51 21.94
N ARG A 224 -11.64 -1.25 22.83
CA ARG A 224 -12.19 -2.27 23.72
C ARG A 224 -12.86 -3.39 22.96
N LYS A 225 -13.73 -3.11 21.97
CA LYS A 225 -14.35 -4.15 21.13
C LYS A 225 -13.32 -5.02 20.39
N ILE A 226 -12.23 -4.42 19.91
CA ILE A 226 -11.12 -5.18 19.29
C ILE A 226 -10.49 -6.11 20.32
N PHE A 227 -10.20 -5.63 21.53
CA PHE A 227 -9.70 -6.47 22.61
C PHE A 227 -10.72 -7.52 23.08
N GLU A 228 -12.02 -7.23 23.07
CA GLU A 228 -13.10 -8.21 23.35
C GLU A 228 -13.04 -9.37 22.36
N ALA A 229 -12.78 -9.09 21.08
CA ALA A 229 -12.71 -10.10 20.02
C ALA A 229 -11.45 -10.99 20.04
N LEU A 230 -10.35 -10.52 20.62
CA LEU A 230 -9.11 -11.31 20.71
C LEU A 230 -9.23 -12.46 21.72
N SER A 231 -8.47 -13.55 21.55
CA SER A 231 -8.43 -14.60 22.57
C SER A 231 -7.70 -14.11 23.83
N GLY A 232 -8.01 -14.68 25.01
CA GLY A 232 -7.28 -14.34 26.24
C GLY A 232 -5.76 -14.56 26.11
N VAL A 233 -5.33 -15.50 25.28
CA VAL A 233 -3.90 -15.77 25.02
C VAL A 233 -3.26 -14.69 24.16
N ASP A 234 -3.94 -14.24 23.10
CA ASP A 234 -3.39 -13.22 22.21
C ASP A 234 -3.32 -11.87 22.87
N ILE A 235 -4.25 -11.59 23.77
CA ILE A 235 -4.24 -10.34 24.51
C ILE A 235 -3.08 -10.26 25.50
N LEU A 236 -2.66 -11.37 26.11
CA LEU A 236 -1.47 -11.38 26.97
C LEU A 236 -0.19 -10.98 26.22
N LYS A 237 -0.18 -11.08 24.88
CA LYS A 237 0.94 -10.64 24.04
C LYS A 237 0.90 -9.13 23.75
N VAL A 238 -0.27 -8.50 23.80
CA VAL A 238 -0.47 -7.07 23.46
C VAL A 238 0.39 -6.13 24.34
N PRO A 239 0.51 -6.33 25.67
CA PRO A 239 1.41 -5.54 26.53
C PRO A 239 2.90 -5.64 26.18
N GLY A 240 3.27 -6.66 25.40
CA GLY A 240 4.63 -6.88 24.91
C GLY A 240 5.00 -5.98 23.72
N VAL A 241 4.00 -5.44 23.00
CA VAL A 241 4.23 -4.71 21.74
C VAL A 241 4.77 -3.30 22.00
N CYS A 242 4.15 -2.52 22.90
CA CYS A 242 4.66 -1.20 23.28
C CYS A 242 4.13 -0.74 24.66
N LYS A 243 4.78 0.28 25.25
CA LYS A 243 4.39 0.85 26.55
C LYS A 243 2.97 1.38 26.57
N LYS A 244 2.51 2.01 25.47
CA LYS A 244 1.14 2.54 25.37
C LYS A 244 0.08 1.43 25.39
N LEU A 245 0.31 0.35 24.66
CA LEU A 245 -0.58 -0.82 24.64
C LEU A 245 -0.59 -1.55 26.00
N ARG A 246 0.56 -1.64 26.66
CA ARG A 246 0.67 -2.19 28.03
C ARG A 246 -0.20 -1.41 29.01
N ASN A 247 -0.13 -0.08 28.99
CA ASN A 247 -0.94 0.75 29.89
C ASN A 247 -2.43 0.59 29.56
N LEU A 248 -2.78 0.66 28.27
CA LEU A 248 -4.17 0.52 27.82
C LEU A 248 -4.79 -0.83 28.21
N VAL A 249 -3.99 -1.90 28.20
CA VAL A 249 -4.40 -3.19 28.75
C VAL A 249 -4.57 -3.09 30.27
N ASN A 250 -3.57 -2.61 30.99
CA ASN A 250 -3.58 -2.64 32.46
C ASN A 250 -4.65 -1.75 33.13
N ASP A 251 -5.12 -0.70 32.44
CA ASP A 251 -6.03 0.30 33.02
C ASP A 251 -7.49 -0.22 33.16
N ASP A 252 -7.92 -1.23 32.40
CA ASP A 252 -9.31 -1.73 32.40
C ASP A 252 -9.47 -3.05 33.18
N GLN A 253 -9.40 -2.99 34.51
CA GLN A 253 -9.52 -4.16 35.40
C GLN A 253 -10.84 -4.94 35.25
N GLU A 254 -11.96 -4.26 34.97
CA GLU A 254 -13.27 -4.89 34.84
C GLU A 254 -13.40 -5.66 33.52
N PHE A 255 -12.82 -5.14 32.44
CA PHE A 255 -12.70 -5.87 31.17
C PHE A 255 -12.00 -7.23 31.35
N TRP A 256 -10.89 -7.27 32.09
CA TRP A 256 -10.18 -8.53 32.35
C TRP A 256 -11.01 -9.51 33.16
N LYS A 257 -11.67 -9.04 34.21
CA LYS A 257 -12.51 -9.90 35.07
C LYS A 257 -13.61 -10.59 34.26
N HIS A 258 -14.25 -9.88 33.34
CA HIS A 258 -15.28 -10.46 32.48
C HIS A 258 -14.72 -11.54 31.54
N LYS A 259 -13.58 -11.26 30.90
CA LYS A 259 -12.96 -12.17 29.92
C LYS A 259 -12.37 -13.44 30.55
N PHE A 260 -11.87 -13.35 31.77
CA PHE A 260 -11.41 -14.52 32.52
C PHE A 260 -12.58 -15.38 33.04
N ARG A 261 -13.70 -14.76 33.44
CA ARG A 261 -14.91 -15.51 33.86
C ARG A 261 -15.53 -16.29 32.71
N SER A 262 -15.64 -15.70 31.52
CA SER A 262 -16.21 -16.37 30.34
C SER A 262 -15.41 -17.58 29.84
N ARG A 263 -14.23 -17.86 30.43
CA ARG A 263 -13.36 -19.01 30.10
C ARG A 263 -13.36 -20.10 31.16
N VAL A 264 -13.93 -19.84 32.33
CA VAL A 264 -14.03 -20.80 33.45
C VAL A 264 -15.37 -21.54 33.44
N GLU A 265 -16.35 -21.02 32.69
CA GLU A 265 -17.72 -21.56 32.61
C GLU A 265 -18.07 -22.22 31.26
N GLY A 266 -17.08 -22.45 30.37
CA GLY A 266 -17.24 -23.18 29.11
C GLY A 266 -16.13 -24.19 28.91
#